data_AF-H8YVT3-F1
#
_entry.id   AF-H8YVT3-F1
#
_cell.length_a   1.000
_cell.length_b   1.000
_cell.length_c   1.000
_cell.angle_alpha   90.00
_cell.angle_beta   90.00
_cell.angle_gamma   90.00
#
_symmetry.space_group_name_H-M   'P 1'
#
loop_
_entity.id
_entity.type
_entity.pdbx_description
1 polymer ?
#
loop_
_entity_poly.entity_id
_entity_poly.type
_entity_poly.pdbx_seq_one_letter_code
_entity_poly.pdbx_strand_id
1 'polypeptide(L)'
;MATPKISTQPDIRKLVSQFLAQTPSLYLDDGSRHVKVRSSVTQDFVLVPFSPSDHRAVKSLRAQLRRLAATGHGLMFARGRLAAA
;
A
#
# COMPACT_ATOMS: atom_id res chain seq x y z
N MET A 1 13.67 -13.15 -13.01
CA MET A 1 12.64 -12.15 -12.63
C MET A 1 13.20 -11.34 -11.47
N ALA A 2 13.45 -10.04 -11.65
CA ALA A 2 13.95 -9.19 -10.57
C ALA A 2 12.85 -9.02 -9.53
N THR A 3 13.11 -9.37 -8.27
CA THR A 3 12.16 -9.10 -7.19
C THR A 3 12.03 -7.59 -7.05
N PRO A 4 10.84 -6.99 -7.19
CA PRO A 4 10.69 -5.55 -7.05
C PRO A 4 11.17 -5.16 -5.65
N LYS A 5 12.05 -4.16 -5.56
CA LYS A 5 12.54 -3.66 -4.27
C LYS A 5 11.41 -2.86 -3.61
N ILE A 6 10.60 -3.55 -2.79
CA ILE A 6 9.42 -3.00 -2.11
C ILE A 6 9.76 -1.76 -1.24
N SER A 7 10.83 -1.86 -0.43
CA SER A 7 11.30 -0.76 0.44
C SER A 7 12.72 -1.08 0.94
N THR A 8 13.50 -0.05 1.27
CA THR A 8 14.77 -0.20 1.98
C THR A 8 14.56 -0.57 3.46
N GLN A 9 13.39 -0.24 4.04
CA GLN A 9 13.06 -0.51 5.43
C GLN A 9 12.51 -1.95 5.62
N PRO A 10 13.14 -2.80 6.47
CA PRO A 10 12.72 -4.18 6.65
C PRO A 10 11.29 -4.35 7.19
N ASP A 11 10.85 -3.48 8.09
CA ASP A 11 9.53 -3.57 8.72
C ASP A 11 8.40 -3.32 7.72
N ILE A 12 8.61 -2.41 6.77
CA ILE A 12 7.67 -2.17 5.67
C ILE A 12 7.57 -3.40 4.77
N ARG A 13 8.71 -4.01 4.41
CA ARG A 13 8.70 -5.22 3.59
C ARG A 13 7.90 -6.34 4.27
N LYS A 14 8.18 -6.60 5.55
CA LYS A 14 7.45 -7.62 6.34
C LYS A 14 5.96 -7.31 6.40
N LEU A 15 5.60 -6.07 6.70
CA LEU A 15 4.21 -5.62 6.78
C LEU A 15 3.47 -5.86 5.46
N VAL A 16 4.03 -5.38 4.34
CA VAL A 16 3.42 -5.52 3.01
C VAL A 16 3.27 -7.00 2.65
N SER A 17 4.32 -7.82 2.83
CA SER A 17 4.24 -9.26 2.56
C SER A 17 3.17 -9.97 3.39
N GLN A 18 2.99 -9.62 4.66
CA GLN A 18 1.93 -10.18 5.50
C GLN A 18 0.53 -9.85 4.96
N PHE A 19 0.29 -8.61 4.55
CA PHE A 19 -1.02 -8.20 4.03
C PHE A 19 -1.35 -8.88 2.70
N LEU A 20 -0.37 -9.02 1.81
CA LEU A 20 -0.54 -9.74 0.53
C LEU A 20 -0.84 -11.22 0.75
N ALA A 21 -0.17 -11.87 1.71
CA ALA A 21 -0.41 -13.26 2.03
C ALA A 21 -1.80 -13.51 2.67
N GLN A 22 -2.28 -12.55 3.48
CA GLN A 22 -3.57 -12.67 4.16
C GLN A 22 -4.77 -12.24 3.30
N THR A 23 -4.53 -11.43 2.27
CA THR A 23 -5.59 -10.79 1.49
C THR A 23 -5.38 -11.07 0.00
N PRO A 24 -6.00 -12.13 -0.55
CA PRO A 24 -5.79 -12.54 -1.95
C PRO A 24 -6.19 -11.49 -2.98
N SER A 25 -7.06 -10.54 -2.61
CA SER A 25 -7.46 -9.41 -3.46
C SER A 25 -6.40 -8.31 -3.55
N LEU A 26 -5.35 -8.35 -2.74
CA LEU A 26 -4.27 -7.37 -2.78
C LEU A 26 -3.07 -7.91 -3.56
N TYR A 27 -2.50 -7.08 -4.41
CA TYR A 27 -1.30 -7.40 -5.16
C TYR A 27 -0.34 -6.20 -5.24
N LEU A 28 0.92 -6.49 -5.51
CA LEU A 28 1.93 -5.45 -5.77
C LEU A 28 1.83 -5.01 -7.22
N ASP A 29 1.78 -3.70 -7.38
CA ASP A 29 1.83 -3.01 -8.66
C ASP A 29 3.11 -2.17 -8.69
N ASP A 30 4.02 -2.54 -9.59
CA ASP A 30 5.32 -1.88 -9.72
C ASP A 30 5.15 -0.60 -10.53
N GLY A 31 4.83 0.49 -9.84
CA GLY A 31 4.70 1.80 -10.47
C GLY A 31 6.07 2.39 -10.81
N SER A 32 6.11 3.24 -11.85
CA SER A 32 7.34 3.86 -12.37
C SER A 32 8.20 4.60 -11.34
N ARG A 33 7.61 5.10 -10.24
CA ARG A 33 8.32 5.83 -9.17
C ARG A 33 8.17 5.19 -7.78
N HIS A 34 7.06 4.50 -7.54
CA HIS A 34 6.75 3.89 -6.26
C HIS A 34 6.02 2.58 -6.47
N VAL A 35 6.41 1.57 -5.69
CA VAL A 35 5.65 0.34 -5.53
C VAL A 35 4.32 0.66 -4.87
N LYS A 36 3.25 0.09 -5.38
CA LYS A 36 1.88 0.26 -4.87
C LYS A 36 1.34 -1.08 -4.42
N VAL A 37 0.52 -1.08 -3.38
CA VAL A 37 -0.36 -2.22 -3.07
C VAL A 37 -1.73 -1.85 -3.60
N ARG A 38 -2.24 -2.62 -4.56
CA ARG A 38 -3.52 -2.37 -5.23
C ARG A 38 -4.53 -3.46 -4.88
N SER A 39 -5.79 -3.08 -4.74
CA SER A 39 -6.92 -3.99 -4.64
C SER A 39 -7.42 -4.38 -6.03
N SER A 40 -7.57 -5.67 -6.30
CA SER A 40 -8.16 -6.16 -7.55
C SER A 40 -9.66 -5.84 -7.65
N VAL A 41 -10.34 -5.70 -6.52
CA VAL A 41 -11.80 -5.49 -6.45
C VAL A 41 -12.19 -4.06 -6.83
N THR A 42 -11.48 -3.08 -6.27
CA THR A 42 -11.82 -1.65 -6.39
C THR A 42 -10.85 -0.88 -7.26
N GLN A 43 -9.74 -1.49 -7.66
CA GLN A 43 -8.61 -0.85 -8.33
C GLN A 43 -7.95 0.30 -7.54
N ASP A 44 -8.38 0.54 -6.30
CA ASP A 44 -7.76 1.51 -5.41
C ASP A 44 -6.42 0.98 -4.88
N PHE A 45 -5.55 1.88 -4.44
CA PHE A 45 -4.19 1.54 -4.06
C PHE A 45 -3.68 2.36 -2.87
N VAL A 46 -2.64 1.84 -2.24
CA VAL A 46 -1.81 2.56 -1.27
C VAL A 46 -0.36 2.58 -1.75
N LEU A 47 0.34 3.68 -1.49
CA LEU A 47 1.75 3.84 -1.86
C LEU A 47 2.63 3.20 -0.80
N VAL A 48 3.63 2.42 -1.22
CA VAL A 48 4.65 1.89 -0.33
C VAL A 48 5.82 2.86 -0.26
N PRO A 49 6.16 3.42 0.91
CA PRO A 49 7.31 4.28 1.06
C PRO A 49 8.60 3.48 0.88
N PHE A 50 9.42 3.90 -0.09
CA PHE A 50 10.67 3.22 -0.43
C PHE A 50 11.77 3.47 0.60
N SER A 51 11.94 4.72 1.06
CA SER A 51 12.97 5.11 2.04
C SER A 51 12.42 6.13 3.03
N PRO A 52 11.51 5.73 3.94
CA PRO A 52 10.97 6.67 4.92
C PRO A 52 12.05 7.07 5.92
N SER A 53 12.22 8.38 6.10
CA SER A 53 13.03 8.95 7.18
C SER A 53 12.27 9.04 8.50
N ASP A 54 10.95 8.81 8.49
CA ASP A 54 10.05 8.94 9.64
C ASP A 54 9.48 7.57 10.06
N HIS A 55 9.64 7.24 11.34
CA HIS A 55 9.08 6.05 11.97
C HIS A 55 7.54 5.99 11.90
N ARG A 56 6.87 7.14 11.76
CA ARG A 56 5.41 7.22 11.59
C ARG A 56 4.94 6.64 10.25
N ALA A 57 5.82 6.53 9.25
CA ALA A 57 5.49 5.97 7.95
C ALA A 57 4.99 4.52 8.05
N VAL A 58 5.60 3.70 8.91
CA VAL A 58 5.18 2.31 9.14
C VAL A 58 3.77 2.24 9.73
N LYS A 59 3.50 3.07 10.74
CA LYS A 59 2.18 3.12 11.39
C LYS A 59 1.10 3.60 10.43
N SER A 60 1.39 4.63 9.64
CA SER A 60 0.49 5.17 8.63
C SER A 60 0.20 4.12 7.54
N LEU A 61 1.24 3.49 6.99
CA LEU A 61 1.10 2.44 5.98
C LEU A 61 0.27 1.27 6.49
N ARG A 62 0.49 0.83 7.73
CA ARG A 62 -0.31 -0.24 8.35
C ARG A 62 -1.79 0.12 8.43
N ALA A 63 -2.12 1.34 8.81
CA ALA A 63 -3.50 1.80 8.86
C ALA A 63 -4.15 1.83 7.47
N GLN A 64 -3.41 2.32 6.47
CA GLN A 64 -3.87 2.37 5.08
C GLN A 64 -4.09 0.96 4.50
N LEU A 65 -3.14 0.03 4.71
CA LEU A 65 -3.27 -1.36 4.26
C LEU A 65 -4.46 -2.08 4.92
N ARG A 66 -4.69 -1.86 6.22
CA ARG A 66 -5.88 -2.40 6.90
C ARG A 66 -7.17 -1.92 6.28
N ARG A 67 -7.26 -0.62 5.98
CA ARG A 67 -8.45 -0.04 5.33
C ARG A 67 -8.65 -0.60 3.93
N LEU A 68 -7.57 -0.69 3.15
CA LEU A 68 -7.59 -1.26 1.80
C LEU A 68 -8.02 -2.73 1.82
N ALA A 69 -7.49 -3.53 2.75
CA ALA A 69 -7.87 -4.94 2.90
C ALA A 69 -9.34 -5.11 3.33
N ALA A 70 -9.81 -4.29 4.28
CA ALA A 70 -11.15 -4.42 4.83
C ALA A 70 -12.27 -3.91 3.91
N THR A 71 -11.99 -2.85 3.14
CA THR A 71 -13.04 -2.12 2.39
C THR A 71 -12.72 -1.94 0.91
N GLY A 72 -11.53 -2.30 0.46
CA GLY A 72 -11.04 -1.96 -0.87
C GLY A 72 -10.71 -0.47 -1.06
N HIS A 73 -10.85 0.38 -0.04
CA HIS A 73 -10.60 1.82 -0.17
C HIS A 73 -9.19 2.22 0.25
N GLY A 74 -8.49 2.89 -0.66
CA GLY A 74 -7.14 3.41 -0.54
C GLY A 74 -7.07 4.91 -0.82
N LEU A 75 -6.05 5.33 -1.55
CA LEU A 75 -5.74 6.73 -1.85
C LEU A 75 -6.74 7.38 -2.82
N MET A 76 -7.25 6.66 -3.82
CA MET A 76 -8.19 7.23 -4.78
C MET A 76 -9.51 7.59 -4.09
N PHE A 77 -10.01 6.72 -3.20
CA PHE A 77 -11.18 7.02 -2.38
C PHE A 77 -10.96 8.23 -1.46
N ALA A 78 -9.80 8.29 -0.78
CA ALA A 78 -9.46 9.42 0.08
C ALA A 78 -9.37 10.75 -0.69
N ARG A 79 -8.85 10.73 -1.93
CA ARG A 79 -8.73 11.91 -2.80
C ARG A 79 -10.07 12.32 -3.40
N GLY A 80 -10.93 11.38 -3.79
CA GLY A 80 -12.29 11.67 -4.27
C GLY A 80 -13.16 12.32 -3.19
N ARG A 81 -12.96 11.95 -1.91
CA ARG A 81 -13.66 12.55 -0.78
C ARG A 81 -13.24 13.98 -0.45
N LEU A 82 -12.01 14.38 -0.82
CA LEU A 82 -11.50 15.75 -0.64
C LEU A 82 -11.88 16.69 -1.79
N ALA A 83 -12.17 16.16 -2.98
CA ALA A 83 -12.63 16.95 -4.12
C ALA A 83 -14.15 17.22 -4.10
N ALA A 84 -14.89 16.51 -3.23
CA ALA A 84 -16.34 16.60 -3.09
C ALA A 84 -16.80 17.31 -1.80
N ALA A 85 -15.87 17.97 -1.09
CA ALA A 85 -16.11 18.77 0.11
C ALA A 85 -15.72 20.23 -0.15
#